data_AF-A0A9X3I2M6-F1
#
_entry.id   AF-A0A9X3I2M6-F1
#
_cell.length_a   1.000
_cell.length_b   1.000
_cell.length_c   1.000
_cell.angle_alpha   90.00
_cell.angle_beta   90.00
_cell.angle_gamma   90.00
#
_symmetry.space_group_name_H-M   'P 1'
#
loop_
_entity.id
_entity.type
_entity.pdbx_description
1 polymer ?
#
loop_
_entity_poly.entity_id
_entity_poly.type
_entity_poly.pdbx_seq_one_letter_code
_entity_poly.pdbx_strand_id
1 'polypeptide(L)'
;MGNKRIEIIISELDFYLINRIRELREEATPPIAQNKLSRELGFAEGYISKVENFKERSKYNLWILNRLGRILNLNSFNDFFPSDFFQNDIVKIKIEYFHYPLSNQKGKSSFKFQVISKTPLTEEELEKWKRNKLPYCREI
;
A
#
# COMPACT_ATOMS: atom_id res chain seq x y z
N MET A 1 -19.34 -16.94 1.74
CA MET A 1 -18.56 -16.14 0.76
C MET A 1 -17.09 -16.38 1.07
N GLY A 2 -16.32 -16.93 0.11
CA GLY A 2 -14.92 -17.28 0.34
C GLY A 2 -13.99 -16.06 0.41
N ASN A 3 -12.79 -16.24 0.96
CA ASN A 3 -11.72 -15.24 0.91
C ASN A 3 -11.39 -14.92 -0.56
N LYS A 4 -11.13 -13.65 -0.86
CA LYS A 4 -10.80 -13.21 -2.22
C LYS A 4 -9.30 -13.10 -2.36
N ARG A 5 -8.72 -13.74 -3.39
CA ARG A 5 -7.30 -13.64 -3.68
C ARG A 5 -7.07 -12.83 -4.94
N ILE A 6 -6.01 -12.03 -4.90
CA ILE A 6 -5.53 -11.29 -6.06
C ILE A 6 -4.03 -11.46 -6.20
N GLU A 7 -3.56 -11.23 -7.41
CA GLU A 7 -2.16 -11.02 -7.71
C GLU A 7 -1.99 -9.63 -8.30
N ILE A 8 -1.02 -8.87 -7.77
CA ILE A 8 -0.69 -7.53 -8.24
C ILE A 8 0.77 -7.44 -8.68
N ILE A 9 1.06 -6.50 -9.59
CA ILE A 9 2.40 -6.12 -10.01
C ILE A 9 2.63 -4.65 -9.64
N ILE A 10 3.56 -4.38 -8.74
CA ILE A 10 3.80 -3.04 -8.19
C ILE A 10 5.29 -2.85 -7.87
N SER A 11 5.74 -1.59 -7.77
CA SER A 11 7.07 -1.33 -7.22
C SER A 11 7.14 -1.78 -5.76
N GLU A 12 8.26 -2.38 -5.36
CA GLU A 12 8.48 -2.80 -3.98
C GLU A 12 8.43 -1.59 -3.02
N LEU A 13 8.99 -0.45 -3.44
CA LEU A 13 8.97 0.79 -2.68
C LEU A 13 7.54 1.34 -2.51
N ASP A 14 6.75 1.37 -3.59
CA ASP A 14 5.37 1.84 -3.53
C ASP A 14 4.53 0.99 -2.57
N PHE A 15 4.68 -0.35 -2.65
CA PHE A 15 3.99 -1.27 -1.76
C PHE A 15 4.36 -1.04 -0.29
N TYR A 16 5.66 -0.83 -0.03
CA TYR A 16 6.16 -0.51 1.31
C TYR A 16 5.55 0.80 1.83
N LEU A 17 5.66 1.88 1.05
CA LEU A 17 5.18 3.21 1.46
C LEU A 17 3.68 3.24 1.72
N ILE A 18 2.87 2.57 0.88
CA ILE A 18 1.41 2.48 1.09
C ILE A 18 1.09 1.84 2.43
N ASN A 19 1.74 0.70 2.76
CA ASN A 19 1.50 0.02 4.04
C ASN A 19 2.05 0.82 5.22
N ARG A 20 3.26 1.39 5.10
CA ARG A 20 3.88 2.15 6.19
C ARG A 20 3.08 3.40 6.56
N ILE A 21 2.58 4.13 5.55
CA ILE A 21 1.68 5.27 5.79
C ILE A 21 0.36 4.82 6.39
N ARG A 22 -0.20 3.68 5.95
CA ARG A 22 -1.42 3.12 6.56
C ARG A 22 -1.23 2.84 8.05
N GLU A 23 -0.11 2.18 8.41
CA GLU A 23 0.24 1.90 9.80
C GLU A 23 0.35 3.20 10.60
N LEU A 24 1.16 4.16 10.16
CA LEU A 24 1.34 5.45 10.85
C LEU A 24 -0.01 6.20 11.03
N ARG A 25 -0.88 6.13 10.03
CA ARG A 25 -2.23 6.70 10.08
C ARG A 25 -3.09 6.05 11.18
N GLU A 26 -3.01 4.73 11.33
CA GLU A 26 -3.76 3.96 12.34
C GLU A 26 -3.13 4.05 13.73
N GLU A 27 -1.81 4.25 13.82
CA GLU A 27 -1.06 4.42 15.06
C GLU A 27 -1.11 5.86 15.62
N ALA A 28 -1.50 6.83 14.79
CA ALA A 28 -1.70 8.21 15.21
C ALA A 28 -2.66 8.28 16.42
N THR A 29 -2.48 9.30 17.27
CA THR A 29 -3.33 9.50 18.44
C THR A 29 -4.02 10.86 18.36
N PRO A 30 -5.33 10.93 18.04
CA PRO A 30 -6.22 9.81 17.71
C PRO A 30 -5.97 9.22 16.31
N PRO A 31 -6.36 7.95 16.04
CA PRO A 31 -6.20 7.34 14.72
C PRO A 31 -6.90 8.15 13.64
N ILE A 32 -6.26 8.30 12.48
CA ILE A 32 -6.79 9.13 11.40
C ILE A 32 -7.59 8.25 10.43
N ALA A 33 -8.87 8.57 10.26
CA ALA A 33 -9.71 7.89 9.26
C ALA A 33 -9.28 8.26 7.83
N GLN A 34 -9.47 7.34 6.88
CA GLN A 34 -9.09 7.55 5.48
C GLN A 34 -9.76 8.79 4.86
N ASN A 35 -11.06 9.01 5.12
CA ASN A 35 -11.80 10.18 4.62
C ASN A 35 -11.27 11.50 5.22
N LYS A 36 -10.92 11.51 6.51
CA LYS A 36 -10.30 12.65 7.18
C LYS A 36 -8.96 12.98 6.51
N LEU A 37 -8.12 11.96 6.28
CA LEU A 37 -6.82 12.16 5.62
C LEU A 37 -6.97 12.66 4.17
N SER A 38 -7.92 12.11 3.41
CA SER A 38 -8.25 12.62 2.07
C SER A 38 -8.59 14.12 2.10
N ARG A 39 -9.43 14.54 3.07
CA ARG A 39 -9.83 15.95 3.22
C ARG A 39 -8.66 16.85 3.62
N GLU A 40 -7.79 16.42 4.54
CA GLU A 40 -6.60 17.18 4.95
C GLU A 40 -5.56 17.30 3.83
N LEU A 41 -5.53 16.33 2.91
CA LEU A 41 -4.78 16.41 1.66
C LEU A 41 -5.49 17.26 0.57
N GLY A 42 -6.72 17.71 0.78
CA GLY A 42 -7.48 18.49 -0.19
C GLY A 42 -8.03 17.66 -1.37
N PHE A 43 -8.26 16.36 -1.18
CA PHE A 43 -8.84 15.47 -2.17
C PHE A 43 -10.28 15.04 -1.79
N ALA A 44 -10.98 14.46 -2.76
CA ALA A 44 -12.26 13.79 -2.52
C ALA A 44 -12.11 12.66 -1.49
N GLU A 45 -13.15 12.43 -0.68
CA GLU A 45 -13.10 11.54 0.50
C GLU A 45 -12.53 10.13 0.21
N GLY A 46 -12.78 9.60 -1.00
CA GLY A 46 -12.32 8.27 -1.42
C GLY A 46 -10.85 8.20 -1.89
N TYR A 47 -10.07 9.29 -1.88
CA TYR A 47 -8.71 9.29 -2.41
C TYR A 47 -7.79 8.30 -1.67
N ILE A 48 -7.70 8.40 -0.34
CA ILE A 48 -6.88 7.49 0.47
C ILE A 48 -7.38 6.05 0.37
N SER A 49 -8.70 5.85 0.31
CA SER A 49 -9.27 4.51 0.10
C SER A 49 -8.81 3.89 -1.23
N LYS A 50 -8.62 4.69 -2.28
CA LYS A 50 -8.08 4.22 -3.57
C LYS A 50 -6.59 3.91 -3.46
N VAL A 51 -5.79 4.79 -2.85
CA VAL A 51 -4.33 4.54 -2.69
C VAL A 51 -4.07 3.30 -1.82
N GLU A 52 -4.83 3.14 -0.75
CA GLU A 52 -4.75 1.98 0.13
C GLU A 52 -5.45 0.73 -0.45
N ASN A 53 -6.06 0.80 -1.63
CA ASN A 53 -6.62 -0.39 -2.29
C ASN A 53 -5.64 -0.90 -3.34
N PHE A 54 -4.97 -2.02 -3.06
CA PHE A 54 -4.00 -2.62 -3.99
C PHE A 54 -4.56 -3.05 -5.35
N LYS A 55 -5.89 -3.12 -5.52
CA LYS A 55 -6.51 -3.32 -6.83
C LYS A 55 -6.45 -2.08 -7.71
N GLU A 56 -6.29 -0.91 -7.11
CA GLU A 56 -6.14 0.37 -7.79
C GLU A 56 -4.67 0.68 -8.05
N ARG A 57 -4.38 1.39 -9.14
CA ARG A 57 -3.03 1.84 -9.49
C ARG A 57 -2.62 3.15 -8.79
N SER A 58 -3.47 3.67 -7.90
CA SER A 58 -3.25 4.95 -7.23
C SER A 58 -2.07 4.84 -6.26
N LYS A 59 -1.15 5.80 -6.30
CA LYS A 59 0.08 5.82 -5.50
C LYS A 59 0.32 7.20 -4.91
N TYR A 60 1.13 7.27 -3.86
CA TYR A 60 1.64 8.52 -3.36
C TYR A 60 2.76 9.05 -4.26
N ASN A 61 2.66 10.31 -4.66
CA ASN A 61 3.80 11.02 -5.23
C ASN A 61 4.56 11.79 -4.13
N LEU A 62 5.73 12.34 -4.46
CA LEU A 62 6.58 13.06 -3.49
C LEU A 62 5.87 14.24 -2.83
N TRP A 63 5.03 14.98 -3.57
CA TRP A 63 4.25 16.09 -3.02
C TRP A 63 3.25 15.59 -1.96
N ILE A 64 2.58 14.46 -2.20
CA ILE A 64 1.66 13.85 -1.23
C ILE A 64 2.44 13.33 -0.02
N LEU A 65 3.56 12.64 -0.22
CA LEU A 65 4.40 12.13 0.87
C LEU A 65 4.88 13.27 1.80
N ASN A 66 5.31 14.40 1.22
CA ASN A 66 5.69 15.57 2.00
C ASN A 66 4.52 16.12 2.85
N ARG A 67 3.30 16.15 2.28
CA ARG A 67 2.11 16.59 3.04
C ARG A 67 1.71 15.58 4.11
N LEU A 68 1.82 14.29 3.83
CA LEU A 68 1.57 13.22 4.79
C LEU A 68 2.49 13.33 6.00
N GLY A 69 3.78 13.61 5.79
CA GLY A 69 4.72 13.86 6.89
C GLY A 69 4.23 14.95 7.84
N ARG A 70 3.74 16.07 7.31
CA ARG A 70 3.18 17.16 8.12
C ARG A 70 1.88 16.77 8.83
N ILE A 71 0.97 16.09 8.16
CA ILE A 71 -0.34 15.68 8.72
C ILE A 71 -0.15 14.64 9.84
N LEU A 72 0.79 13.73 9.66
CA LEU A 72 1.12 12.66 10.61
C LEU A 72 2.10 13.12 11.71
N ASN A 73 2.46 14.41 11.75
CA ASN A 73 3.43 14.98 12.70
C ASN A 73 4.79 14.26 12.70
N LEU A 74 5.27 13.88 11.52
CA LEU A 74 6.59 13.30 11.31
C LEU A 74 7.61 14.41 11.12
N ASN A 75 8.83 14.18 11.60
CA ASN A 75 9.91 15.16 11.57
C ASN A 75 10.79 15.00 10.33
N SER A 76 10.82 13.80 9.72
CA SER A 76 11.69 13.48 8.59
C SER A 76 11.06 12.45 7.65
N PHE A 77 11.52 12.42 6.40
CA PHE A 77 11.23 11.33 5.47
C PHE A 77 11.69 9.97 6.00
N ASN A 78 12.75 9.93 6.80
CA ASN A 78 13.24 8.71 7.42
C ASN A 78 12.23 8.06 8.39
N ASP A 79 11.21 8.79 8.83
CA ASP A 79 10.18 8.24 9.71
C ASP A 79 9.27 7.22 8.99
N PHE A 80 9.25 7.25 7.65
CA PHE A 80 8.41 6.37 6.82
C PHE A 80 9.06 5.82 5.55
N PHE A 81 10.26 6.26 5.17
CA PHE A 81 11.05 5.62 4.11
C PHE A 81 11.83 4.42 4.65
N PRO A 82 12.15 3.42 3.79
CA PRO A 82 13.04 2.34 4.17
C PRO A 82 14.45 2.88 4.43
N SER A 83 15.17 2.27 5.37
CA SER A 83 16.56 2.64 5.67
C SER A 83 17.54 2.28 4.54
N ASP A 84 17.22 1.22 3.80
CA ASP A 84 18.03 0.69 2.70
C ASP A 84 17.23 0.66 1.40
N PHE A 85 17.91 0.70 0.27
CA PHE A 85 17.28 0.48 -1.03
C PHE A 85 16.78 -0.96 -1.16
N PHE A 86 15.60 -1.12 -1.77
CA PHE A 86 15.11 -2.44 -2.13
C PHE A 86 15.96 -3.03 -3.26
N GLN A 87 16.27 -4.32 -3.16
CA GLN A 87 17.01 -5.04 -4.21
C GLN A 87 16.18 -5.22 -5.48
N ASN A 88 14.85 -5.31 -5.34
CA ASN A 88 13.94 -5.49 -6.47
C ASN A 88 13.18 -4.20 -6.73
N ASP A 89 13.09 -3.80 -7.99
CA ASP A 89 12.27 -2.66 -8.40
C ASP A 89 10.78 -3.05 -8.44
N ILE A 90 10.42 -3.97 -9.34
CA ILE A 90 9.04 -4.43 -9.53
C ILE A 90 8.86 -5.85 -8.97
N VAL A 91 7.83 -6.01 -8.15
CA VAL A 91 7.47 -7.28 -7.52
C VAL A 91 6.06 -7.69 -7.90
N LYS A 92 5.87 -9.01 -7.94
CA LYS A 92 4.57 -9.68 -8.01
C LYS A 92 4.18 -10.11 -6.61
N ILE A 93 2.99 -9.67 -6.17
CA ILE A 93 2.49 -9.91 -4.82
C ILE A 93 1.16 -10.64 -4.90
N LYS A 94 1.05 -11.79 -4.22
CA LYS A 94 -0.22 -12.49 -4.01
C LYS A 94 -0.80 -12.06 -2.68
N ILE A 95 -2.04 -11.59 -2.69
CA ILE A 95 -2.73 -11.04 -1.52
C ILE A 95 -4.05 -11.80 -1.32
N GLU A 96 -4.32 -12.21 -0.09
CA GLU A 96 -5.60 -12.76 0.31
C GLU A 96 -6.36 -11.76 1.18
N TYR A 97 -7.58 -11.42 0.79
CA TYR A 97 -8.49 -10.55 1.53
C TYR A 97 -9.45 -11.38 2.37
N PHE A 98 -9.61 -10.96 3.61
CA PHE A 98 -10.52 -11.54 4.58
C PHE A 98 -11.81 -10.72 4.68
N HIS A 99 -12.92 -11.42 4.91
CA HIS A 99 -14.20 -10.76 5.13
C HIS A 99 -14.24 -9.99 6.47
N TYR A 100 -13.60 -10.56 7.49
CA TYR A 100 -13.42 -9.94 8.80
C TYR A 100 -11.98 -9.50 8.98
N PRO A 101 -11.72 -8.38 9.68
CA PRO A 101 -10.37 -7.95 9.98
C PRO A 101 -9.63 -9.01 10.79
N LEU A 102 -8.34 -9.19 10.51
CA LEU A 102 -7.48 -10.00 11.36
C LEU A 102 -7.30 -9.28 12.71
N SER A 103 -7.61 -9.97 13.81
CA SER A 103 -7.26 -9.50 15.15
C SER A 103 -5.79 -9.78 15.38
N ASN A 104 -4.97 -8.73 15.47
CA ASN A 104 -3.58 -8.86 15.88
C ASN A 104 -3.53 -8.91 17.41
N GLN A 105 -2.92 -9.96 17.98
CA GLN A 105 -2.78 -10.19 19.44
C GLN A 105 -1.97 -9.10 20.18
N LYS A 106 -1.52 -8.05 19.47
CA LYS A 106 -0.78 -6.90 19.99
C LYS A 106 -1.50 -5.56 19.75
N GLY A 107 -2.84 -5.55 19.77
CA GLY A 107 -3.63 -4.31 19.88
C GLY A 107 -3.45 -3.27 18.76
N LYS A 108 -2.93 -3.64 17.59
CA LYS A 108 -2.70 -2.71 16.47
C LYS A 108 -3.01 -3.35 15.10
N SER A 109 -3.75 -2.57 14.31
CA SER A 109 -4.16 -2.72 12.91
C SER A 109 -4.92 -3.99 12.52
N SER A 110 -6.22 -3.80 12.32
CA SER A 110 -7.22 -4.75 11.81
C SER A 110 -7.11 -4.89 10.29
N PHE A 111 -5.98 -5.39 9.79
CA PHE A 111 -5.80 -5.58 8.35
C PHE A 111 -6.82 -6.59 7.83
N LYS A 112 -7.50 -6.23 6.74
CA LYS A 112 -8.43 -7.12 6.03
C LYS A 112 -7.73 -7.94 4.94
N PHE A 113 -6.40 -8.05 4.99
CA PHE A 113 -5.65 -8.85 4.04
C PHE A 113 -4.35 -9.39 4.62
N GLN A 114 -3.81 -10.42 4.00
CA GLN A 114 -2.44 -10.92 4.21
C GLN A 114 -1.70 -11.04 2.88
N VAL A 115 -0.38 -10.87 2.94
CA VAL A 115 0.53 -11.15 1.81
C VAL A 115 0.87 -12.64 1.83
N ILE A 116 0.47 -13.37 0.78
CA ILE A 116 0.78 -14.79 0.61
C ILE A 116 2.20 -14.97 0.08
N SER A 117 2.61 -14.15 -0.89
CA SER A 117 3.95 -14.20 -1.47
C SER A 117 4.34 -12.85 -2.07
N LYS A 118 5.63 -12.55 -2.05
CA LYS A 118 6.26 -11.41 -2.75
C LYS A 118 7.47 -11.94 -3.50
N THR A 119 7.46 -11.87 -4.82
CA THR A 119 8.57 -12.33 -5.68
C THR A 119 8.93 -11.26 -6.70
N PRO A 120 10.21 -11.01 -6.99
CA PRO A 120 10.60 -10.15 -8.11
C PRO A 120 10.04 -10.69 -9.43
N LEU A 121 9.76 -9.80 -10.38
CA LEU A 121 9.48 -10.23 -11.74
C LEU A 121 10.75 -10.83 -12.37
N THR A 122 10.57 -11.89 -13.15
CA THR A 122 11.65 -12.37 -14.03
C THR A 122 11.88 -11.38 -15.17
N GLU A 123 13.01 -11.47 -15.87
CA GLU A 123 13.31 -10.59 -17.01
C GLU A 123 12.22 -10.66 -18.10
N GLU A 124 11.72 -11.86 -18.39
CA GLU A 124 10.64 -12.07 -19.36
C GLU A 124 9.33 -11.39 -18.90
N GLU A 125 9.02 -11.49 -17.61
CA GLU A 125 7.83 -10.85 -17.03
C GLU A 125 7.97 -9.33 -17.02
N LEU A 126 9.15 -8.82 -16.70
CA LEU A 126 9.45 -7.40 -16.72
C LEU A 126 9.28 -6.82 -18.13
N GLU A 127 9.74 -7.52 -19.17
CA GLU A 127 9.53 -7.11 -20.56
C GLU A 127 8.04 -7.12 -20.95
N LYS A 128 7.28 -8.12 -20.50
CA LYS A 128 5.82 -8.13 -20.71
C LYS A 128 5.14 -6.98 -19.95
N TRP A 129 5.61 -6.64 -18.74
CA TRP A 129 5.09 -5.53 -17.95
C TRP A 129 5.32 -4.18 -18.62
N LYS A 130 6.55 -3.90 -19.07
CA LYS A 130 6.90 -2.67 -19.82
C LYS A 130 6.06 -2.48 -21.08
N ARG A 131 5.67 -3.59 -21.73
CA ARG A 131 4.82 -3.60 -22.93
C ARG A 131 3.32 -3.59 -22.64
N ASN A 132 2.90 -3.41 -21.38
CA ASN A 132 1.50 -3.50 -20.93
C ASN A 132 0.81 -4.84 -21.26
N LYS A 133 1.59 -5.92 -21.39
CA LYS A 133 1.10 -7.29 -21.65
C LYS A 133 0.87 -8.09 -20.38
N LEU A 134 1.21 -7.55 -19.22
CA LEU A 134 0.81 -8.09 -17.91
C LEU A 134 -0.20 -7.15 -17.24
N PRO A 135 -1.31 -7.68 -16.72
CA PRO A 135 -2.26 -6.86 -15.97
C PRO A 135 -1.64 -6.42 -14.65
N TYR A 136 -2.00 -5.22 -14.19
CA TYR A 136 -1.58 -4.73 -12.86
C TYR A 136 -2.15 -5.56 -11.73
N CYS A 137 -3.42 -5.96 -11.85
CA CYS A 137 -4.14 -6.73 -10.86
C CYS A 137 -4.97 -7.79 -11.58
N ARG A 138 -4.96 -9.02 -11.07
CA ARG A 138 -5.85 -10.11 -11.48
C ARG A 138 -6.35 -10.89 -10.28
N GLU A 139 -7.54 -11.44 -10.39
CA GLU A 139 -8.08 -12.37 -9.39
C GLU A 139 -7.48 -13.76 -9.62
N ILE A 140 -7.19 -14.49 -8.54
CA ILE A 140 -6.54 -15.82 -8.55
C ILE A 140 -7.23 -16.80 -7.61
#